data_AF-A0A8B7V8F9-F1
#
_entry.id   AF-A0A8B7V8F9-F1
#
_cell.length_a   1.000
_cell.length_b   1.000
_cell.length_c   1.000
_cell.angle_alpha   90.00
_cell.angle_beta   90.00
_cell.angle_gamma   90.00
#
_symmetry.space_group_name_H-M   'P 1'
#
loop_
_entity.id
_entity.type
_entity.pdbx_description
1 polymer ?
#
loop_
_entity_poly.entity_id
_entity_poly.type
_entity_poly.pdbx_seq_one_letter_code
_entity_poly.pdbx_strand_id
1 'polypeptide(L)'
;MGSTSVAGLCHEQSSYPRSGLKLSIGTKRGTESKQVCCRGKSGAHLSPGKPSSWWERKWEESKRLLAGEANVSWMAARGRTPWPRPGLPLLRLLLAAGAAGAAGARWSGEGSSPHLQSIFLGRCAEYSALLSAHSGDKNCTAIWEAFKVVLDKDPCSVLPSDYDLFINLSRHSIPRDKSLFWENNHLLVTSYSENSRHLMPLCDVLYGRVGDFLSWCRQKNTSELDYQSCPTSEDCENNPVDSFWRRASIQYSRDSSGVIYVMLNGSEPTGAYPVKGFFADFEIPYLQKDKITRIEIWVMHEIGGPNVESCGEGSVKILEDRLKSMGFQYSCINDHLPVKLLKCVDHSTHPDCALNSAAASIQGEIPSVRTEQSASLIIPLLVALASGSQM
;
A
#
# COMPACT_ATOMS: atom_id res chain seq x y z
N MET A 1 -42.51 -2.21 -64.48
CA MET A 1 -41.50 -2.12 -63.42
C MET A 1 -42.13 -2.80 -62.21
N GLY A 2 -42.25 -4.14 -62.19
CA GLY A 2 -41.19 -5.07 -61.76
C GLY A 2 -41.00 -4.95 -60.24
N SER A 3 -41.27 -5.91 -59.35
CA SER A 3 -41.90 -7.24 -59.34
C SER A 3 -41.60 -7.80 -57.93
N THR A 4 -42.58 -8.41 -57.23
CA THR A 4 -42.43 -9.55 -56.27
C THR A 4 -41.51 -9.40 -55.03
N SER A 5 -41.67 -10.10 -53.89
CA SER A 5 -42.72 -10.89 -53.23
C SER A 5 -42.10 -11.47 -51.94
N VAL A 6 -42.91 -11.62 -50.89
CA VAL A 6 -42.95 -12.72 -49.89
C VAL A 6 -41.88 -12.88 -48.77
N ALA A 7 -42.45 -13.32 -47.65
CA ALA A 7 -41.98 -13.68 -46.31
C ALA A 7 -41.02 -14.89 -46.21
N GLY A 8 -40.52 -15.14 -45.00
CA GLY A 8 -40.14 -16.50 -44.57
C GLY A 8 -39.14 -16.57 -43.40
N LEU A 9 -39.61 -17.07 -42.25
CA LEU A 9 -38.78 -17.72 -41.23
C LEU A 9 -38.03 -18.92 -41.83
N CYS A 10 -36.88 -19.30 -41.26
CA CYS A 10 -36.61 -20.70 -40.88
C CYS A 10 -35.34 -20.89 -40.04
N HIS A 11 -35.46 -21.89 -39.16
CA HIS A 11 -34.47 -22.60 -38.35
C HIS A 11 -33.98 -23.83 -39.14
N GLU A 12 -32.72 -24.27 -39.02
CA GLU A 12 -32.18 -25.67 -39.11
C GLU A 12 -30.64 -25.61 -39.18
N GLN A 13 -29.82 -26.16 -38.27
CA GLN A 13 -29.48 -27.54 -37.85
C GLN A 13 -28.54 -28.37 -38.77
N SER A 14 -27.57 -29.04 -38.09
CA SER A 14 -26.73 -30.20 -38.46
C SER A 14 -25.39 -29.90 -39.19
N SER A 15 -24.21 -30.48 -38.89
CA SER A 15 -23.89 -31.86 -38.46
C SER A 15 -22.49 -32.00 -37.81
N TYR A 16 -22.33 -33.05 -37.00
CA TYR A 16 -21.14 -33.59 -36.31
C TYR A 16 -20.05 -34.22 -37.24
N PRO A 17 -18.88 -34.64 -36.70
CA PRO A 17 -18.71 -36.06 -36.35
C PRO A 17 -18.19 -36.34 -34.93
N ARG A 18 -18.49 -37.56 -34.46
CA ARG A 18 -18.24 -38.16 -33.14
C ARG A 18 -16.87 -38.83 -33.02
N SER A 19 -16.33 -38.84 -31.81
CA SER A 19 -15.85 -40.01 -31.07
C SER A 19 -15.93 -39.66 -29.57
N GLY A 20 -16.44 -40.44 -28.62
CA GLY A 20 -16.97 -41.79 -28.63
C GLY A 20 -16.34 -42.61 -27.51
N LEU A 21 -16.72 -42.40 -26.24
CA LEU A 21 -16.70 -43.46 -25.22
C LEU A 21 -17.71 -43.14 -24.10
N LYS A 22 -18.63 -44.09 -23.89
CA LYS A 22 -19.70 -44.14 -22.87
C LYS A 22 -19.28 -45.04 -21.72
N LEU A 23 -19.89 -44.82 -20.56
CA LEU A 23 -20.46 -45.77 -19.56
C LEU A 23 -20.25 -45.20 -18.15
N SER A 24 -21.14 -45.28 -17.16
CA SER A 24 -22.60 -45.41 -17.05
C SER A 24 -22.96 -45.03 -15.59
N ILE A 25 -24.25 -44.93 -15.31
CA ILE A 25 -24.94 -44.32 -14.16
C ILE A 25 -24.71 -45.07 -12.82
N GLY A 26 -24.76 -44.34 -11.68
CA GLY A 26 -24.96 -44.96 -10.36
C GLY A 26 -25.06 -44.03 -9.14
N THR A 27 -26.27 -43.53 -8.86
CA THR A 27 -26.91 -43.37 -7.53
C THR A 27 -26.45 -42.30 -6.51
N LYS A 28 -27.46 -41.57 -6.00
CA LYS A 28 -27.48 -40.60 -4.90
C LYS A 28 -26.79 -41.07 -3.60
N ARG A 29 -26.06 -40.16 -2.94
CA ARG A 29 -26.09 -39.94 -1.47
C ARG A 29 -25.40 -38.62 -1.10
N GLY A 30 -25.92 -37.97 -0.06
CA GLY A 30 -25.70 -36.55 0.26
C GLY A 30 -24.28 -36.13 0.62
N THR A 31 -24.00 -34.86 0.35
CA THR A 31 -22.79 -34.17 0.81
C THR A 31 -23.06 -33.47 2.12
N GLU A 32 -22.58 -34.06 3.21
CA GLU A 32 -22.30 -33.36 4.47
C GLU A 32 -21.24 -32.28 4.23
N SER A 33 -21.55 -31.06 4.66
CA SER A 33 -20.58 -29.99 4.84
C SER A 33 -19.60 -30.37 5.96
N LYS A 34 -18.37 -30.76 5.62
CA LYS A 34 -17.29 -30.86 6.61
C LYS A 34 -16.62 -29.50 6.77
N GLN A 35 -17.03 -28.82 7.84
CA GLN A 35 -16.35 -27.70 8.46
C GLN A 35 -15.05 -28.22 9.09
N VAL A 36 -13.90 -27.85 8.54
CA VAL A 36 -12.59 -28.19 9.13
C VAL A 36 -12.32 -27.19 10.26
N CYS A 37 -12.60 -27.61 11.49
CA CYS A 37 -12.13 -26.97 12.70
C CYS A 37 -10.64 -27.31 12.92
N CYS A 38 -9.75 -26.33 12.77
CA CYS A 38 -8.39 -26.44 13.30
C CYS A 38 -8.41 -26.14 14.80
N ARG A 39 -8.39 -27.19 15.64
CA ARG A 39 -8.09 -27.09 17.07
C ARG A 39 -6.63 -26.69 17.26
N GLY A 40 -6.41 -25.53 17.89
CA GLY A 40 -5.09 -25.13 18.40
C GLY A 40 -4.65 -26.04 19.56
N LYS A 41 -3.43 -26.58 19.48
CA LYS A 41 -2.71 -27.10 20.65
C LYS A 41 -1.79 -26.00 21.18
N SER A 42 -1.97 -25.70 22.46
CA SER A 42 -1.15 -24.84 23.30
C SER A 42 0.23 -25.46 23.57
N GLY A 43 1.26 -24.62 23.59
CA GLY A 43 2.50 -24.85 24.35
C GLY A 43 3.74 -25.17 23.49
N ALA A 44 4.44 -24.13 23.04
CA ALA A 44 5.89 -24.17 22.84
C ALA A 44 6.45 -22.75 22.93
N HIS A 45 7.42 -22.56 23.82
CA HIS A 45 8.26 -21.36 23.93
C HIS A 45 8.91 -21.08 22.56
N LEU A 46 8.64 -19.89 22.00
CA LEU A 46 9.30 -19.39 20.80
C LEU A 46 10.37 -18.37 21.19
N SER A 47 11.64 -18.76 21.05
CA SER A 47 12.76 -17.84 20.87
C SER A 47 12.57 -17.02 19.59
N PRO A 48 13.14 -15.80 19.48
CA PRO A 48 12.90 -14.94 18.32
C PRO A 48 13.45 -15.56 17.04
N GLY A 49 12.55 -16.07 16.21
CA GLY A 49 12.84 -16.63 14.89
C GLY A 49 12.99 -15.53 13.84
N LYS A 50 13.86 -15.77 12.86
CA LYS A 50 14.02 -14.92 11.67
C LYS A 50 12.71 -14.87 10.85
N PRO A 51 12.40 -13.75 10.18
CA PRO A 51 11.20 -13.60 9.36
C PRO A 51 11.16 -14.65 8.25
N SER A 52 10.02 -15.34 8.14
CA SER A 52 9.83 -16.54 7.30
C SER A 52 9.08 -16.26 6.00
N SER A 53 8.45 -15.09 5.89
CA SER A 53 7.67 -14.71 4.71
C SER A 53 8.35 -13.64 3.86
N TRP A 54 7.95 -13.53 2.59
CA TRP A 54 8.44 -12.47 1.69
C TRP A 54 7.99 -11.07 2.14
N TRP A 55 6.78 -10.96 2.69
CA TRP A 55 6.22 -9.69 3.21
C TRP A 55 6.93 -9.22 4.50
N GLU A 56 7.28 -10.12 5.42
CA GLU A 56 8.07 -9.76 6.62
C GLU A 56 9.47 -9.27 6.24
N ARG A 57 10.07 -9.84 5.19
CA ARG A 57 11.39 -9.41 4.69
C ARG A 57 11.33 -8.01 4.07
N LYS A 58 10.31 -7.72 3.25
CA LYS A 58 10.08 -6.37 2.69
C LYS A 58 9.74 -5.34 3.78
N TRP A 59 9.02 -5.74 4.82
CA TRP A 59 8.71 -4.92 5.99
C TRP A 59 9.96 -4.57 6.81
N GLU A 60 10.82 -5.55 7.11
CA GLU A 60 12.08 -5.33 7.83
C GLU A 60 13.11 -4.54 7.00
N GLU A 61 13.11 -4.70 5.68
CA GLU A 61 13.95 -3.92 4.77
C GLU A 61 13.51 -2.45 4.72
N SER A 62 12.19 -2.19 4.76
CA SER A 62 11.63 -0.83 4.83
C SER A 62 11.91 -0.15 6.18
N LYS A 63 11.86 -0.88 7.31
CA LYS A 63 12.26 -0.35 8.63
C LYS A 63 13.72 0.12 8.65
N ARG A 64 14.61 -0.58 7.95
CA ARG A 64 16.03 -0.21 7.89
C ARG A 64 16.29 1.04 7.06
N LEU A 65 15.49 1.27 6.03
CA LEU A 65 15.57 2.48 5.21
C LEU A 65 15.11 3.71 6.01
N LEU A 66 14.00 3.59 6.74
CA LEU A 66 13.50 4.66 7.62
C LEU A 66 14.46 4.98 8.79
N ALA A 67 15.15 3.97 9.32
CA ALA A 67 16.17 4.18 10.35
C ALA A 67 17.47 4.82 9.81
N GLY A 68 17.73 4.71 8.50
CA GLY A 68 18.92 5.26 7.85
C GLY A 68 18.85 6.78 7.62
N GLU A 69 17.65 7.34 7.48
CA GLU A 69 17.44 8.78 7.27
C GLU A 69 17.52 9.59 8.57
N ALA A 70 17.43 8.95 9.74
CA ALA A 70 17.50 9.60 11.04
C ALA A 70 18.93 9.93 11.53
N ASN A 71 19.98 9.64 10.74
CA ASN A 71 21.37 9.70 11.21
C ASN A 71 22.29 10.63 10.40
N VAL A 72 21.77 11.80 9.98
CA VAL A 72 22.62 12.92 9.57
C VAL A 72 22.85 13.85 10.77
N SER A 73 24.06 13.75 11.31
CA SER A 73 24.52 14.38 12.54
C SER A 73 24.53 15.91 12.48
N TRP A 74 23.85 16.52 13.44
CA TRP A 74 23.96 17.92 13.81
C TRP A 74 25.31 18.19 14.49
N MET A 75 26.14 19.09 13.94
CA MET A 75 27.20 19.74 14.70
C MET A 75 27.04 21.25 14.66
N ALA A 76 26.52 21.78 15.76
CA ALA A 76 26.43 23.21 16.05
C ALA A 76 27.83 23.80 16.31
N ALA A 77 28.17 24.84 15.57
CA ALA A 77 29.36 25.64 15.78
C ALA A 77 29.18 26.60 16.97
N ARG A 78 30.00 26.45 18.02
CA ARG A 78 30.32 27.52 18.98
C ARG A 78 31.83 27.69 19.02
N GLY A 79 32.28 28.91 18.73
CA GLY A 79 33.70 29.24 18.62
C GLY A 79 34.43 29.36 19.95
N ARG A 80 35.76 29.22 19.87
CA ARG A 80 36.81 29.97 20.58
C ARG A 80 38.16 29.66 19.93
N THR A 81 38.97 30.70 19.74
CA THR A 81 40.31 30.72 19.11
C THR A 81 41.42 30.67 20.21
N PRO A 82 42.73 30.83 19.92
CA PRO A 82 43.65 29.70 19.72
C PRO A 82 45.01 29.85 20.44
N TRP A 83 45.63 28.79 20.99
CA TRP A 83 47.07 28.85 21.33
C TRP A 83 47.82 27.57 20.93
N PRO A 84 49.02 27.67 20.31
CA PRO A 84 49.73 26.54 19.69
C PRO A 84 50.84 25.98 20.60
N ARG A 85 51.28 24.74 20.33
CA ARG A 85 52.70 24.34 20.15
C ARG A 85 52.86 22.80 19.92
N PRO A 86 53.99 22.34 19.38
CA PRO A 86 54.02 21.42 18.24
C PRO A 86 54.61 20.04 18.56
N GLY A 87 54.37 19.06 17.68
CA GLY A 87 55.10 17.79 17.67
C GLY A 87 54.52 16.79 16.66
N LEU A 88 55.14 16.72 15.48
CA LEU A 88 55.08 15.59 14.53
C LEU A 88 56.56 15.12 14.38
N PRO A 89 56.88 13.88 13.92
CA PRO A 89 56.11 13.08 12.96
C PRO A 89 56.21 11.54 13.16
N LEU A 90 55.76 10.80 12.14
CA LEU A 90 56.07 9.39 11.81
C LEU A 90 55.13 8.30 12.36
N LEU A 91 53.89 8.29 11.88
CA LEU A 91 53.21 7.04 11.47
C LEU A 91 52.13 7.34 10.41
N ARG A 92 52.56 7.69 9.19
CA ARG A 92 51.66 7.91 8.04
C ARG A 92 52.21 7.27 6.77
N LEU A 93 52.47 5.97 6.83
CA LEU A 93 52.51 5.12 5.65
C LEU A 93 51.94 3.77 6.06
N LEU A 94 50.68 3.51 5.68
CA LEU A 94 50.04 2.19 5.43
C LEU A 94 48.49 2.30 5.40
N LEU A 95 47.93 3.33 4.75
CA LEU A 95 46.49 3.41 4.42
C LEU A 95 46.26 3.62 2.91
N ALA A 96 47.11 3.04 2.08
CA ALA A 96 47.01 3.11 0.62
C ALA A 96 46.81 1.70 0.01
N ALA A 97 45.89 0.91 0.55
CA ALA A 97 45.45 -0.35 -0.05
C ALA A 97 44.07 -0.74 0.51
N GLY A 98 43.00 -0.15 -0.04
CA GLY A 98 41.63 -0.48 0.41
C GLY A 98 40.47 0.31 -0.19
N ALA A 99 40.69 1.09 -1.26
CA ALA A 99 39.62 1.75 -2.00
C ALA A 99 39.65 1.34 -3.48
N ALA A 100 39.77 0.04 -3.73
CA ALA A 100 39.54 -0.54 -5.04
C ALA A 100 38.11 -1.07 -5.06
N GLY A 101 37.19 -0.37 -5.75
CA GLY A 101 35.92 -0.97 -6.17
C GLY A 101 34.62 -0.30 -5.71
N ALA A 102 34.55 1.02 -5.60
CA ALA A 102 33.32 1.73 -5.96
C ALA A 102 33.61 2.45 -7.28
N ALA A 103 33.54 1.74 -8.39
CA ALA A 103 33.35 2.41 -9.68
C ALA A 103 32.02 3.18 -9.52
N GLY A 104 32.11 4.49 -9.33
CA GLY A 104 31.08 5.28 -8.66
C GLY A 104 29.74 5.26 -9.39
N ALA A 105 28.65 5.13 -8.64
CA ALA A 105 27.31 5.42 -9.14
C ALA A 105 27.34 6.79 -9.82
N ARG A 106 26.84 6.86 -11.06
CA ARG A 106 26.86 8.08 -11.87
C ARG A 106 25.81 9.07 -11.41
N TRP A 107 24.68 8.55 -10.97
CA TRP A 107 23.50 9.30 -10.57
C TRP A 107 23.21 9.07 -9.09
N SER A 108 22.42 9.97 -8.51
CA SER A 108 22.07 9.92 -7.08
C SER A 108 20.97 8.91 -6.73
N GLY A 109 20.15 8.50 -7.71
CA GLY A 109 19.00 7.63 -7.51
C GLY A 109 19.28 6.14 -7.73
N GLU A 110 18.33 5.30 -7.30
CA GLU A 110 18.36 3.85 -7.50
C GLU A 110 18.42 3.50 -9.00
N GLY A 111 19.27 2.55 -9.36
CA GLY A 111 19.33 2.03 -10.72
C GLY A 111 18.04 1.35 -11.16
N SER A 112 18.00 1.00 -12.44
CA SER A 112 16.86 0.33 -13.05
C SER A 112 16.51 -0.96 -12.30
N SER A 113 15.22 -1.22 -12.09
CA SER A 113 14.77 -2.41 -11.39
C SER A 113 15.14 -3.68 -12.18
N PRO A 114 15.77 -4.69 -11.54
CA PRO A 114 15.99 -5.98 -12.18
C PRO A 114 14.69 -6.59 -12.67
N HIS A 115 14.73 -7.22 -13.85
CA HIS A 115 13.55 -7.85 -14.46
C HIS A 115 12.37 -6.90 -14.74
N LEU A 116 12.65 -5.60 -14.98
CA LEU A 116 11.65 -4.56 -15.25
C LEU A 116 10.52 -5.02 -16.18
N GLN A 117 10.86 -5.58 -17.35
CA GLN A 117 9.88 -6.01 -18.34
C GLN A 117 8.95 -7.10 -17.82
N SER A 118 9.46 -8.13 -17.12
CA SER A 118 8.62 -9.22 -16.65
C SER A 118 7.73 -8.79 -15.48
N ILE A 119 8.25 -7.93 -14.58
CA ILE A 119 7.45 -7.35 -13.49
C ILE A 119 6.33 -6.49 -14.07
N PHE A 120 6.64 -5.62 -15.04
CA PHE A 120 5.66 -4.76 -15.71
C PHE A 120 4.54 -5.58 -16.36
N LEU A 121 4.92 -6.57 -17.18
CA LEU A 121 3.96 -7.43 -17.89
C LEU A 121 3.12 -8.26 -16.92
N GLY A 122 3.72 -8.79 -15.85
CA GLY A 122 3.01 -9.53 -14.79
C GLY A 122 1.95 -8.66 -14.11
N ARG A 123 2.33 -7.47 -13.64
CA ARG A 123 1.40 -6.52 -13.00
C ARG A 123 0.28 -6.09 -13.95
N CYS A 124 0.61 -5.83 -15.22
CA CYS A 124 -0.40 -5.48 -16.21
C CYS A 124 -1.40 -6.62 -16.43
N ALA A 125 -0.94 -7.86 -16.53
CA ALA A 125 -1.80 -9.02 -16.74
C ALA A 125 -2.74 -9.25 -15.54
N GLU A 126 -2.21 -9.19 -14.31
CA GLU A 126 -3.00 -9.30 -13.08
C GLU A 126 -4.08 -8.21 -13.00
N TYR A 127 -3.72 -6.96 -13.28
CA TYR A 127 -4.67 -5.85 -13.24
C TYR A 127 -5.71 -5.94 -14.37
N SER A 128 -5.30 -6.36 -15.56
CA SER A 128 -6.20 -6.53 -16.70
C SER A 128 -7.27 -7.59 -16.42
N ALA A 129 -6.95 -8.64 -15.66
CA ALA A 129 -7.93 -9.61 -15.22
C ALA A 129 -9.04 -8.96 -14.35
N LEU A 130 -8.70 -8.00 -13.50
CA LEU A 130 -9.68 -7.23 -12.70
C LEU A 130 -10.54 -6.30 -13.58
N LEU A 131 -9.94 -5.65 -14.59
CA LEU A 131 -10.62 -4.74 -15.51
C LEU A 131 -11.53 -5.45 -16.52
N SER A 132 -11.18 -6.65 -16.96
CA SER A 132 -11.90 -7.38 -18.03
C SER A 132 -13.38 -7.61 -17.71
N ALA A 133 -13.75 -7.58 -16.42
CA ALA A 133 -15.14 -7.62 -15.97
C ALA A 133 -15.93 -6.31 -16.24
N HIS A 134 -15.26 -5.18 -16.51
CA HIS A 134 -15.88 -3.85 -16.52
C HIS A 134 -15.49 -2.92 -17.70
N SER A 135 -14.27 -3.04 -18.26
CA SER A 135 -13.68 -1.97 -19.09
C SER A 135 -12.92 -2.45 -20.34
N GLY A 136 -13.13 -3.70 -20.75
CA GLY A 136 -12.55 -4.32 -21.95
C GLY A 136 -11.05 -4.67 -21.82
N ASP A 137 -10.63 -5.64 -22.65
CA ASP A 137 -9.27 -6.18 -22.63
C ASP A 137 -8.20 -5.11 -22.90
N LYS A 138 -7.09 -5.19 -22.17
CA LYS A 138 -5.91 -4.33 -22.32
C LYS A 138 -4.78 -5.16 -22.91
N ASN A 139 -4.13 -4.64 -23.94
CA ASN A 139 -3.00 -5.31 -24.58
C ASN A 139 -1.70 -4.95 -23.84
N CYS A 140 -1.32 -5.76 -22.85
CA CYS A 140 -0.14 -5.53 -22.03
C CYS A 140 1.16 -5.45 -22.82
N THR A 141 1.29 -6.20 -23.92
CA THR A 141 2.45 -6.12 -24.81
C THR A 141 2.51 -4.77 -25.49
N ALA A 142 1.40 -4.27 -26.04
CA ALA A 142 1.36 -2.95 -26.66
C ALA A 142 1.60 -1.81 -25.65
N ILE A 143 1.09 -1.95 -24.42
CA ILE A 143 1.32 -0.99 -23.33
C ILE A 143 2.81 -0.97 -22.96
N TRP A 144 3.47 -2.13 -22.86
CA TRP A 144 4.91 -2.21 -22.61
C TRP A 144 5.73 -1.58 -23.75
N GLU A 145 5.39 -1.88 -25.00
CA GLU A 145 6.09 -1.31 -26.16
C GLU A 145 5.95 0.21 -26.22
N ALA A 146 4.80 0.77 -25.84
CA ALA A 146 4.63 2.21 -25.71
C ALA A 146 5.41 2.80 -24.53
N PHE A 147 5.49 2.10 -23.41
CA PHE A 147 6.28 2.52 -22.24
C PHE A 147 7.77 2.56 -22.55
N LYS A 148 8.31 1.51 -23.19
CA LYS A 148 9.76 1.34 -23.33
C LYS A 148 10.43 2.31 -24.29
N VAL A 149 9.68 3.08 -25.09
CA VAL A 149 10.23 4.11 -26.00
C VAL A 149 11.14 5.10 -25.27
N VAL A 150 10.85 5.39 -23.99
CA VAL A 150 11.67 6.26 -23.15
C VAL A 150 13.02 5.65 -22.78
N LEU A 151 13.14 4.32 -22.83
CA LEU A 151 14.37 3.58 -22.56
C LEU A 151 15.35 3.67 -23.74
N ASP A 152 14.91 4.21 -24.87
CA ASP A 152 15.77 4.53 -26.02
C ASP A 152 16.22 6.00 -26.04
N LYS A 153 15.88 6.79 -25.01
CA LYS A 153 16.25 8.22 -24.90
C LYS A 153 17.42 8.45 -23.96
N ASP A 154 18.05 9.62 -24.08
CA ASP A 154 19.00 10.09 -23.07
C ASP A 154 18.26 10.25 -21.72
N PRO A 155 18.85 9.76 -20.61
CA PRO A 155 18.17 9.70 -19.31
C PRO A 155 17.91 11.08 -18.68
N CYS A 156 18.32 12.18 -19.29
CA CYS A 156 17.96 13.55 -18.89
C CYS A 156 17.16 14.31 -19.96
N SER A 157 16.64 13.59 -20.96
CA SER A 157 15.92 14.15 -22.10
C SER A 157 14.56 13.46 -22.32
N VAL A 158 13.95 12.91 -21.27
CA VAL A 158 12.62 12.32 -21.31
C VAL A 158 11.61 13.35 -20.85
N LEU A 159 10.53 13.54 -21.61
CA LEU A 159 9.46 14.47 -21.29
C LEU A 159 8.19 13.72 -20.87
N PRO A 160 7.29 14.34 -20.09
CA PRO A 160 6.00 13.74 -19.76
C PRO A 160 5.18 13.32 -20.99
N SER A 161 5.28 14.07 -22.11
CA SER A 161 4.60 13.75 -23.36
C SER A 161 5.09 12.47 -24.03
N ASP A 162 6.31 12.01 -23.71
CA ASP A 162 6.83 10.75 -24.27
C ASP A 162 6.03 9.53 -23.80
N TYR A 163 5.32 9.67 -22.68
CA TYR A 163 4.42 8.66 -22.14
C TYR A 163 2.97 8.78 -22.65
N ASP A 164 2.66 9.69 -23.58
CA ASP A 164 1.28 9.92 -24.04
C ASP A 164 0.64 8.67 -24.65
N LEU A 165 1.36 7.95 -25.50
CA LEU A 165 0.86 6.70 -26.09
C LEU A 165 0.66 5.62 -25.02
N PHE A 166 1.60 5.50 -24.08
CA PHE A 166 1.50 4.58 -22.95
C PHE A 166 0.23 4.86 -22.14
N ILE A 167 -0.01 6.13 -21.78
CA ILE A 167 -1.22 6.55 -21.07
C ILE A 167 -2.46 6.22 -21.88
N ASN A 168 -2.49 6.52 -23.18
CA ASN A 168 -3.66 6.28 -24.02
C ASN A 168 -4.04 4.78 -24.07
N LEU A 169 -3.05 3.89 -24.18
CA LEU A 169 -3.27 2.44 -24.25
C LEU A 169 -3.68 1.81 -22.91
N SER A 170 -3.31 2.44 -21.79
CA SER A 170 -3.52 1.91 -20.43
C SER A 170 -4.65 2.61 -19.67
N ARG A 171 -5.12 3.77 -20.14
CA ARG A 171 -6.18 4.55 -19.50
C ARG A 171 -7.48 3.75 -19.39
N HIS A 172 -8.14 3.92 -18.26
CA HIS A 172 -9.51 3.46 -17.99
C HIS A 172 -10.18 4.46 -17.04
N SER A 173 -11.51 4.37 -16.90
CA SER A 173 -12.23 5.22 -15.95
C SER A 173 -11.84 4.90 -14.50
N ILE A 174 -11.73 5.94 -13.69
CA ILE A 174 -11.64 5.83 -12.22
C ILE A 174 -13.06 5.96 -11.69
N PRO A 175 -13.54 5.04 -10.83
CA PRO A 175 -14.88 5.16 -10.26
C PRO A 175 -15.04 6.47 -9.47
N ARG A 176 -16.23 7.09 -9.57
CA ARG A 176 -16.58 8.28 -8.81
C ARG A 176 -16.40 8.03 -7.30
N ASP A 177 -15.94 9.04 -6.57
CA ASP A 177 -15.74 8.99 -5.10
C ASP A 177 -14.72 7.93 -4.65
N LYS A 178 -13.79 7.52 -5.53
CA LYS A 178 -12.74 6.53 -5.21
C LYS A 178 -11.31 7.06 -5.31
N SER A 179 -11.08 8.24 -5.87
CA SER A 179 -9.72 8.78 -6.00
C SER A 179 -9.12 9.12 -4.63
N LEU A 180 -7.93 8.57 -4.37
CA LEU A 180 -7.08 8.87 -3.21
C LEU A 180 -5.74 9.43 -3.66
N PHE A 181 -5.47 10.68 -3.31
CA PHE A 181 -4.18 11.35 -3.45
C PHE A 181 -3.42 11.26 -2.14
N TRP A 182 -2.11 11.51 -2.14
CA TRP A 182 -1.32 11.41 -0.92
C TRP A 182 0.04 12.09 -1.04
N GLU A 183 0.61 12.43 0.12
CA GLU A 183 2.00 12.84 0.28
C GLU A 183 2.57 12.14 1.52
N ASN A 184 3.82 11.67 1.43
CA ASN A 184 4.59 11.02 2.52
C ASN A 184 3.86 9.87 3.25
N ASN A 185 3.03 9.08 2.53
CA ASN A 185 2.20 8.00 3.10
C ASN A 185 2.11 6.74 2.22
N HIS A 186 3.08 6.50 1.33
CA HIS A 186 2.94 5.51 0.26
C HIS A 186 2.47 4.12 0.75
N LEU A 187 3.17 3.54 1.73
CA LEU A 187 2.84 2.20 2.24
C LEU A 187 1.47 2.14 2.95
N LEU A 188 1.11 3.20 3.66
CA LEU A 188 -0.19 3.30 4.34
C LEU A 188 -1.33 3.39 3.32
N VAL A 189 -1.14 4.16 2.25
CA VAL A 189 -2.10 4.29 1.14
C VAL A 189 -2.29 2.96 0.42
N THR A 190 -1.20 2.28 0.06
CA THR A 190 -1.26 0.97 -0.61
C THR A 190 -1.93 -0.09 0.30
N SER A 191 -1.69 -0.03 1.62
CA SER A 191 -2.32 -0.94 2.58
C SER A 191 -3.80 -0.66 2.77
N TYR A 192 -4.19 0.61 2.87
CA TYR A 192 -5.58 1.03 3.09
C TYR A 192 -6.48 0.84 1.87
N SER A 193 -5.94 1.08 0.67
CA SER A 193 -6.69 0.91 -0.58
C SER A 193 -7.07 -0.54 -0.87
N GLU A 194 -6.25 -1.49 -0.40
CA GLU A 194 -6.47 -2.94 -0.52
C GLU A 194 -6.76 -3.35 -1.97
N ASN A 195 -5.86 -3.01 -2.91
CA ASN A 195 -6.04 -3.27 -4.35
C ASN A 195 -7.37 -2.75 -4.90
N SER A 196 -7.64 -1.45 -4.72
CA SER A 196 -8.84 -0.75 -5.16
C SER A 196 -10.15 -1.17 -4.49
N ARG A 197 -10.13 -2.01 -3.45
CA ARG A 197 -11.35 -2.42 -2.76
C ARG A 197 -12.00 -1.26 -2.02
N HIS A 198 -11.19 -0.44 -1.35
CA HIS A 198 -11.68 0.71 -0.57
C HIS A 198 -11.67 2.01 -1.38
N LEU A 199 -10.49 2.40 -1.86
CA LEU A 199 -10.23 3.57 -2.70
C LEU A 199 -9.21 3.16 -3.77
N MET A 200 -9.11 3.93 -4.84
CA MET A 200 -8.24 3.67 -5.99
C MET A 200 -7.21 4.80 -6.10
N PRO A 201 -6.10 4.76 -5.32
CA PRO A 201 -4.97 5.67 -5.50
C PRO A 201 -4.29 5.47 -6.86
N LEU A 202 -3.37 6.37 -7.23
CA LEU A 202 -2.65 6.27 -8.51
C LEU A 202 -1.89 4.93 -8.67
N CYS A 203 -1.25 4.42 -7.62
CA CYS A 203 -0.58 3.10 -7.61
C CYS A 203 -1.54 1.91 -7.86
N ASP A 204 -2.84 2.15 -7.80
CA ASP A 204 -3.93 1.20 -8.01
C ASP A 204 -4.70 1.42 -9.32
N VAL A 205 -4.23 2.34 -10.16
CA VAL A 205 -4.69 2.52 -11.55
C VAL A 205 -3.71 1.83 -12.49
N LEU A 206 -4.14 1.21 -13.59
CA LEU A 206 -3.28 0.38 -14.45
C LEU A 206 -1.95 1.06 -14.80
N TYR A 207 -1.99 2.31 -15.24
CA TYR A 207 -0.78 3.05 -15.61
C TYR A 207 0.11 3.43 -14.44
N GLY A 208 -0.40 3.57 -13.21
CA GLY A 208 0.45 3.77 -12.04
C GLY A 208 0.97 2.44 -11.48
N ARG A 209 0.12 1.42 -11.44
CA ARG A 209 0.43 0.07 -10.91
C ARG A 209 1.66 -0.55 -11.55
N VAL A 210 1.82 -0.41 -12.86
CA VAL A 210 2.96 -0.99 -13.59
C VAL A 210 4.30 -0.30 -13.28
N GLY A 211 4.29 0.94 -12.81
CA GLY A 211 5.49 1.70 -12.41
C GLY A 211 5.74 1.76 -10.90
N ASP A 212 4.80 1.29 -10.09
CA ASP A 212 4.84 1.44 -8.63
C ASP A 212 6.07 0.78 -7.98
N PHE A 213 6.83 1.52 -7.17
CA PHE A 213 8.12 1.09 -6.59
C PHE A 213 9.19 0.62 -7.60
N LEU A 214 9.08 0.99 -8.88
CA LEU A 214 10.10 0.66 -9.88
C LEU A 214 10.91 1.90 -10.26
N SER A 215 12.16 1.66 -10.66
CA SER A 215 13.06 2.66 -11.24
C SER A 215 13.52 2.18 -12.62
N TRP A 216 13.79 3.10 -13.53
CA TRP A 216 14.29 2.79 -14.86
C TRP A 216 15.00 3.98 -15.50
N CYS A 217 16.10 3.70 -16.17
CA CYS A 217 16.77 4.64 -17.04
C CYS A 217 17.75 3.92 -17.96
N ARG A 218 18.03 4.54 -19.11
CA ARG A 218 19.07 4.06 -20.02
C ARG A 218 20.44 4.53 -19.55
N GLN A 219 21.47 3.73 -19.82
CA GLN A 219 22.84 4.23 -19.80
C GLN A 219 23.01 5.34 -20.86
N LYS A 220 23.88 6.31 -20.60
CA LYS A 220 24.04 7.46 -21.51
C LYS A 220 24.57 7.07 -22.90
N ASN A 221 25.46 6.07 -22.96
CA ASN A 221 26.26 5.75 -24.15
C ASN A 221 25.91 4.38 -24.79
N THR A 222 24.94 3.65 -24.25
CA THR A 222 24.51 2.34 -24.76
C THR A 222 22.99 2.30 -24.83
N SER A 223 22.43 1.30 -25.52
CA SER A 223 20.99 1.01 -25.50
C SER A 223 20.58 0.16 -24.29
N GLU A 224 21.49 -0.07 -23.34
CA GLU A 224 21.22 -0.90 -22.17
C GLU A 224 20.68 -0.06 -21.01
N LEU A 225 19.93 -0.72 -20.13
CA LEU A 225 19.49 -0.12 -18.87
C LEU A 225 20.67 0.11 -17.92
N ASP A 226 20.61 1.21 -17.18
CA ASP A 226 21.57 1.48 -16.10
C ASP A 226 21.00 0.88 -14.82
N TYR A 227 21.54 -0.26 -14.39
CA TYR A 227 21.17 -0.94 -13.15
C TYR A 227 21.94 -0.42 -11.94
N GLN A 228 22.93 0.46 -12.15
CA GLN A 228 23.76 0.97 -11.07
C GLN A 228 23.13 2.19 -10.41
N SER A 229 22.63 3.13 -11.21
CA SER A 229 22.03 4.36 -10.71
C SER A 229 21.15 5.01 -11.78
N CYS A 230 20.12 5.76 -11.38
CA CYS A 230 19.31 6.58 -12.29
C CYS A 230 19.20 8.03 -11.81
N PRO A 231 19.06 9.00 -12.72
CA PRO A 231 18.98 10.40 -12.36
C PRO A 231 17.71 10.70 -11.55
N THR A 232 17.87 11.50 -10.50
CA THR A 232 16.77 12.09 -9.73
C THR A 232 16.45 13.49 -10.24
N SER A 233 15.44 14.14 -9.64
CA SER A 233 15.13 15.54 -9.87
C SER A 233 16.30 16.49 -9.60
N GLU A 234 17.24 16.12 -8.72
CA GLU A 234 18.43 16.92 -8.41
C GLU A 234 19.51 16.79 -9.50
N ASP A 235 19.59 15.62 -10.13
CA ASP A 235 20.52 15.36 -11.23
C ASP A 235 20.04 16.04 -12.53
N CYS A 236 18.76 15.86 -12.87
CA CYS A 236 18.11 16.53 -13.99
C CYS A 236 16.57 16.43 -13.93
N GLU A 237 15.91 17.52 -14.32
CA GLU A 237 14.45 17.65 -14.26
C GLU A 237 13.72 16.63 -15.16
N ASN A 238 14.26 16.38 -16.36
CA ASN A 238 13.64 15.59 -17.41
C ASN A 238 14.16 14.14 -17.40
N ASN A 239 14.13 13.51 -16.23
CA ASN A 239 14.46 12.09 -16.09
C ASN A 239 13.24 11.19 -16.37
N PRO A 240 13.44 9.88 -16.67
CA PRO A 240 12.36 8.99 -17.08
C PRO A 240 11.29 8.79 -16.02
N VAL A 241 11.69 8.64 -14.75
CA VAL A 241 10.80 8.31 -13.63
C VAL A 241 9.94 9.52 -13.24
N ASP A 242 10.55 10.70 -13.07
CA ASP A 242 9.79 11.91 -12.74
C ASP A 242 8.85 12.29 -13.88
N SER A 243 9.30 12.19 -15.14
CA SER A 243 8.44 12.48 -16.30
C SER A 243 7.26 11.54 -16.40
N PHE A 244 7.44 10.26 -16.04
CA PHE A 244 6.38 9.27 -15.96
C PHE A 244 5.33 9.67 -14.92
N TRP A 245 5.77 9.94 -13.69
CA TRP A 245 4.86 10.28 -12.60
C TRP A 245 4.16 11.62 -12.85
N ARG A 246 4.85 12.62 -13.42
CA ARG A 246 4.22 13.88 -13.86
C ARG A 246 3.07 13.59 -14.82
N ARG A 247 3.31 12.74 -15.83
CA ARG A 247 2.28 12.43 -16.82
C ARG A 247 1.12 11.62 -16.25
N ALA A 248 1.41 10.66 -15.39
CA ALA A 248 0.44 9.79 -14.72
C ALA A 248 -0.44 10.58 -13.73
N SER A 249 0.16 11.43 -12.90
CA SER A 249 -0.53 12.34 -11.95
C SER A 249 -1.47 13.32 -12.66
N ILE A 250 -1.03 13.93 -13.77
CA ILE A 250 -1.89 14.78 -14.60
C ILE A 250 -3.11 13.99 -15.10
N GLN A 251 -2.89 12.76 -15.60
CA GLN A 251 -3.98 11.95 -16.13
C GLN A 251 -4.98 11.54 -15.03
N TYR A 252 -4.46 11.08 -13.90
CA TYR A 252 -5.23 10.65 -12.75
C TYR A 252 -6.11 11.78 -12.20
N SER A 253 -5.58 13.00 -12.15
CA SER A 253 -6.31 14.19 -11.70
C SER A 253 -7.43 14.60 -12.66
N ARG A 254 -7.19 14.49 -13.97
CA ARG A 254 -8.21 14.77 -15.00
C ARG A 254 -9.36 13.75 -14.99
N ASP A 255 -9.07 12.50 -14.63
CA ASP A 255 -10.02 11.41 -14.65
C ASP A 255 -10.75 11.21 -13.31
N SER A 256 -10.29 11.87 -12.25
CA SER A 256 -10.89 11.85 -10.93
C SER A 256 -12.19 12.66 -10.85
N SER A 257 -13.16 12.20 -10.06
CA SER A 257 -14.47 12.85 -9.90
C SER A 257 -15.15 12.50 -8.58
N GLY A 258 -16.14 13.31 -8.19
CA GLY A 258 -16.87 13.15 -6.93
C GLY A 258 -16.13 13.73 -5.74
N VAL A 259 -16.11 13.01 -4.62
CA VAL A 259 -15.28 13.30 -3.45
C VAL A 259 -13.84 12.88 -3.74
N ILE A 260 -12.92 13.83 -3.59
CA ILE A 260 -11.49 13.59 -3.68
C ILE A 260 -10.94 13.41 -2.28
N TYR A 261 -10.30 12.27 -2.01
CA TYR A 261 -9.62 12.03 -0.73
C TYR A 261 -8.13 12.32 -0.87
N VAL A 262 -7.52 12.85 0.18
CA VAL A 262 -6.08 13.13 0.22
C VAL A 262 -5.53 12.68 1.58
N MET A 263 -4.52 11.81 1.57
CA MET A 263 -3.86 11.34 2.81
C MET A 263 -2.50 12.03 2.98
N LEU A 264 -2.39 12.91 3.97
CA LEU A 264 -1.17 13.64 4.32
C LEU A 264 -0.56 13.10 5.61
N ASN A 265 0.76 13.26 5.76
CA ASN A 265 1.48 12.81 6.94
C ASN A 265 1.70 13.99 7.90
N GLY A 266 0.94 14.06 8.99
CA GLY A 266 1.06 15.08 10.02
C GLY A 266 2.29 14.92 10.92
N SER A 267 3.03 13.82 10.78
CA SER A 267 4.29 13.55 11.47
C SER A 267 5.52 13.85 10.61
N GLU A 268 5.34 14.31 9.37
CA GLU A 268 6.43 14.70 8.46
C GLU A 268 7.19 15.92 9.00
N PRO A 269 8.51 15.85 9.24
CA PRO A 269 9.30 16.96 9.79
C PRO A 269 9.24 18.25 8.97
N THR A 270 9.04 18.16 7.66
CA THR A 270 8.97 19.31 6.76
C THR A 270 7.55 19.88 6.58
N GLY A 271 6.56 19.32 7.28
CA GLY A 271 5.14 19.68 7.18
C GLY A 271 4.34 18.71 6.31
N ALA A 272 3.03 18.65 6.53
CA ALA A 272 2.17 17.63 5.93
C ALA A 272 1.89 17.85 4.43
N TYR A 273 1.95 19.10 3.96
CA TYR A 273 1.74 19.49 2.56
C TYR A 273 2.99 20.16 1.99
N PRO A 274 3.78 19.45 1.16
CA PRO A 274 4.89 20.05 0.44
C PRO A 274 4.35 21.01 -0.63
N VAL A 275 4.68 22.31 -0.51
CA VAL A 275 4.23 23.36 -1.45
C VAL A 275 4.82 23.20 -2.86
N LYS A 276 5.84 22.34 -3.00
CA LYS A 276 6.41 21.86 -4.26
C LYS A 276 6.40 20.34 -4.21
N GLY A 277 5.80 19.70 -5.20
CA GLY A 277 5.59 18.25 -5.18
C GLY A 277 4.55 17.82 -6.20
N PHE A 278 4.36 16.51 -6.37
CA PHE A 278 3.42 15.99 -7.36
C PHE A 278 2.00 16.47 -7.09
N PHE A 279 1.55 16.40 -5.83
CA PHE A 279 0.20 16.84 -5.48
C PHE A 279 0.00 18.35 -5.75
N ALA A 280 1.00 19.16 -5.38
CA ALA A 280 0.96 20.60 -5.55
C ALA A 280 1.03 21.06 -7.02
N ASP A 281 1.91 20.46 -7.81
CA ASP A 281 2.31 21.01 -9.12
C ASP A 281 1.66 20.27 -10.31
N PHE A 282 1.33 19.00 -10.14
CA PHE A 282 0.88 18.12 -11.23
C PHE A 282 -0.50 17.50 -11.00
N GLU A 283 -1.09 17.68 -9.82
CA GLU A 283 -2.40 17.10 -9.50
C GLU A 283 -3.46 18.17 -9.24
N ILE A 284 -3.29 19.01 -8.21
CA ILE A 284 -4.23 20.10 -7.88
C ILE A 284 -4.58 20.96 -9.12
N PRO A 285 -3.63 21.40 -9.96
CA PRO A 285 -3.95 22.24 -11.12
C PRO A 285 -4.79 21.53 -12.20
N TYR A 286 -4.83 20.20 -12.19
CA TYR A 286 -5.48 19.38 -13.23
C TYR A 286 -6.79 18.76 -12.77
N LEU A 287 -7.19 18.98 -11.52
CA LEU A 287 -8.50 18.60 -10.98
C LEU A 287 -9.64 19.29 -11.76
N GLN A 288 -10.61 18.51 -12.23
CA GLN A 288 -11.76 19.00 -12.99
C GLN A 288 -12.84 19.55 -12.05
N LYS A 289 -12.83 20.86 -11.82
CA LYS A 289 -13.71 21.54 -10.84
C LYS A 289 -15.19 21.20 -11.01
N ASP A 290 -15.67 21.10 -12.24
CA ASP A 290 -17.05 20.77 -12.59
C ASP A 290 -17.46 19.33 -12.21
N LYS A 291 -16.48 18.43 -12.06
CA LYS A 291 -16.71 17.01 -11.72
C LYS A 291 -16.47 16.70 -10.25
N ILE A 292 -15.94 17.65 -9.47
CA ILE A 292 -15.55 17.46 -8.07
C ILE A 292 -16.61 18.05 -7.16
N THR A 293 -17.06 17.23 -6.20
CA THR A 293 -18.04 17.64 -5.18
C THR A 293 -17.35 18.36 -4.03
N ARG A 294 -16.30 17.76 -3.47
CA ARG A 294 -15.48 18.31 -2.38
C ARG A 294 -14.14 17.59 -2.30
N ILE A 295 -13.18 18.20 -1.61
CA ILE A 295 -11.89 17.61 -1.29
C ILE A 295 -11.83 17.38 0.22
N GLU A 296 -11.58 16.13 0.62
CA GLU A 296 -11.45 15.70 2.01
C GLU A 296 -9.99 15.32 2.30
N ILE A 297 -9.36 16.05 3.22
CA ILE A 297 -7.99 15.80 3.66
C ILE A 297 -8.01 14.96 4.93
N TRP A 298 -7.15 13.94 4.97
CA TRP A 298 -6.85 13.15 6.15
C TRP A 298 -5.42 13.42 6.56
N VAL A 299 -5.23 14.13 7.67
CA VAL A 299 -3.89 14.36 8.25
C VAL A 299 -3.64 13.25 9.26
N MET A 300 -2.80 12.30 8.89
CA MET A 300 -2.51 11.09 9.67
C MET A 300 -1.23 11.28 10.46
N HIS A 301 -1.26 10.97 11.76
CA HIS A 301 -0.08 11.00 12.63
C HIS A 301 0.44 9.59 12.92
N GLU A 302 1.73 9.46 13.17
CA GLU A 302 2.33 8.23 13.68
C GLU A 302 1.85 7.91 15.10
N ILE A 303 1.61 6.63 15.38
CA ILE A 303 1.15 6.20 16.72
C ILE A 303 2.29 6.41 17.72
N GLY A 304 2.07 7.28 18.71
CA GLY A 304 3.11 7.71 19.66
C GLY A 304 4.22 8.57 19.03
N GLY A 305 4.08 8.97 17.77
CA GLY A 305 5.03 9.81 17.05
C GLY A 305 4.77 11.32 17.25
N PRO A 306 5.60 12.17 16.62
CA PRO A 306 5.42 13.61 16.70
C PRO A 306 4.15 14.05 15.97
N ASN A 307 3.41 14.99 16.57
CA ASN A 307 2.38 15.76 15.87
C ASN A 307 3.04 17.06 15.41
N VAL A 308 3.49 17.08 14.16
CA VAL A 308 4.17 18.25 13.57
C VAL A 308 3.14 19.26 13.07
N GLU A 309 2.13 18.79 12.33
CA GLU A 309 1.02 19.62 11.85
C GLU A 309 -0.29 18.85 11.86
N SER A 310 -1.34 19.52 12.33
CA SER A 310 -2.72 19.05 12.24
C SER A 310 -3.56 19.91 11.26
N CYS A 311 -4.82 19.53 11.05
CA CYS A 311 -5.76 20.29 10.23
C CYS A 311 -5.82 21.78 10.61
N GLY A 312 -5.61 22.66 9.62
CA GLY A 312 -5.66 24.11 9.79
C GLY A 312 -4.36 24.74 10.29
N GLU A 313 -3.29 23.97 10.43
CA GLU A 313 -1.98 24.43 10.89
C GLU A 313 -0.96 24.45 9.73
N GLY A 314 0.05 25.31 9.85
CA GLY A 314 1.22 25.37 8.96
C GLY A 314 0.92 25.15 7.47
N SER A 315 1.52 24.13 6.88
CA SER A 315 1.37 23.81 5.45
C SER A 315 -0.03 23.29 5.10
N VAL A 316 -0.75 22.63 6.02
CA VAL A 316 -2.15 22.23 5.83
C VAL A 316 -3.05 23.45 5.66
N LYS A 317 -2.75 24.54 6.37
CA LYS A 317 -3.46 25.82 6.19
C LYS A 317 -3.23 26.42 4.81
N ILE A 318 -1.99 26.36 4.30
CA ILE A 318 -1.65 26.80 2.94
C ILE A 318 -2.45 26.00 1.90
N LEU A 319 -2.54 24.68 2.07
CA LEU A 319 -3.34 23.82 1.20
C LEU A 319 -4.82 24.19 1.25
N GLU A 320 -5.39 24.36 2.45
CA GLU A 320 -6.78 24.77 2.64
C GLU A 320 -7.09 26.07 1.88
N ASP A 321 -6.27 27.10 2.07
CA ASP A 321 -6.49 28.40 1.46
C ASP A 321 -6.36 28.33 -0.07
N ARG A 322 -5.41 27.55 -0.58
CA ARG A 322 -5.26 27.28 -2.03
C ARG A 322 -6.51 26.61 -2.59
N LEU A 323 -6.98 25.52 -2.00
CA LEU A 323 -8.14 24.78 -2.49
C LEU A 323 -9.43 25.63 -2.44
N LYS A 324 -9.62 26.39 -1.36
CA LYS A 324 -10.73 27.34 -1.23
C LYS A 324 -10.66 28.46 -2.26
N SER A 325 -9.48 29.01 -2.53
CA SER A 325 -9.29 30.05 -3.55
C SER A 325 -9.63 29.57 -4.98
N MET A 326 -9.41 28.28 -5.25
CA MET A 326 -9.84 27.63 -6.50
C MET A 326 -11.34 27.33 -6.53
N GLY A 327 -12.04 27.54 -5.41
CA GLY A 327 -13.47 27.36 -5.25
C GLY A 327 -13.90 25.90 -5.04
N PHE A 328 -13.02 25.06 -4.49
CA PHE A 328 -13.39 23.73 -4.02
C PHE A 328 -14.03 23.80 -2.63
N GLN A 329 -15.00 22.92 -2.39
CA GLN A 329 -15.42 22.61 -1.02
C GLN A 329 -14.32 21.82 -0.33
N TYR A 330 -13.97 22.20 0.89
CA TYR A 330 -12.86 21.63 1.66
C TYR A 330 -13.34 21.10 3.00
N SER A 331 -12.83 19.93 3.38
CA SER A 331 -12.95 19.39 4.74
C SER A 331 -11.64 18.70 5.14
N CYS A 332 -11.31 18.73 6.43
CA CYS A 332 -10.10 18.11 6.96
C CYS A 332 -10.42 17.30 8.22
N ILE A 333 -9.81 16.13 8.34
CA ILE A 333 -9.96 15.19 9.45
C ILE A 333 -8.57 14.79 9.94
N ASN A 334 -8.27 15.07 11.21
CA ASN A 334 -7.10 14.49 11.86
C ASN A 334 -7.37 13.02 12.17
N ASP A 335 -6.39 12.16 11.91
CA ASP A 335 -6.39 10.74 12.25
C ASP A 335 -7.69 10.01 11.86
N HIS A 336 -8.01 10.06 10.57
CA HIS A 336 -9.20 9.42 10.01
C HIS A 336 -9.35 7.98 10.53
N LEU A 337 -10.42 7.73 11.29
CA LEU A 337 -10.54 6.56 12.17
C LEU A 337 -10.29 5.21 11.46
N PRO A 338 -10.86 4.92 10.27
CA PRO A 338 -10.55 3.70 9.53
C PRO A 338 -9.04 3.49 9.27
N VAL A 339 -8.33 4.55 8.91
CA VAL A 339 -6.88 4.50 8.64
C VAL A 339 -6.11 4.40 9.95
N LYS A 340 -6.53 5.11 11.01
CA LYS A 340 -5.93 4.98 12.35
C LYS A 340 -6.04 3.54 12.87
N LEU A 341 -7.18 2.88 12.69
CA LEU A 341 -7.37 1.48 13.08
C LEU A 341 -6.43 0.55 12.33
N LEU A 342 -6.16 0.81 11.04
CA LEU A 342 -5.15 0.07 10.28
C LEU A 342 -3.74 0.28 10.86
N LYS A 343 -3.36 1.52 11.20
CA LYS A 343 -2.07 1.80 11.87
C LYS A 343 -1.99 1.08 13.22
N CYS A 344 -3.08 1.00 13.97
CA CYS A 344 -3.13 0.32 15.26
C CYS A 344 -2.89 -1.20 15.21
N VAL A 345 -2.94 -1.84 14.03
CA VAL A 345 -2.60 -3.27 13.89
C VAL A 345 -1.18 -3.56 14.39
N ASP A 346 -0.23 -2.66 14.12
CA ASP A 346 1.17 -2.79 14.56
C ASP A 346 1.44 -2.18 15.94
N HIS A 347 0.44 -1.53 16.55
CA HIS A 347 0.55 -0.79 17.80
C HIS A 347 -0.58 -1.14 18.79
N SER A 348 -1.04 -2.38 18.79
CA SER A 348 -2.26 -2.82 19.51
C SER A 348 -2.26 -2.54 21.03
N THR A 349 -1.09 -2.45 21.67
CA THR A 349 -0.96 -2.16 23.10
C THR A 349 -0.70 -0.68 23.41
N HIS A 350 -0.53 0.16 22.39
CA HIS A 350 -0.32 1.59 22.56
C HIS A 350 -1.61 2.25 23.07
N PRO A 351 -1.56 3.21 24.02
CA PRO A 351 -2.76 3.85 24.58
C PRO A 351 -3.65 4.48 23.51
N ASP A 352 -3.08 5.08 22.47
CA ASP A 352 -3.86 5.67 21.35
C ASP A 352 -4.67 4.66 20.54
N CYS A 353 -4.38 3.36 20.71
CA CYS A 353 -4.99 2.22 20.04
C CYS A 353 -5.80 1.34 21.00
N ALA A 354 -5.94 1.76 22.26
CA ALA A 354 -6.73 1.03 23.24
C ALA A 354 -8.20 0.97 22.80
N LEU A 355 -8.70 -0.25 22.57
CA LEU A 355 -10.11 -0.46 22.33
C LEU A 355 -10.85 -0.41 23.67
N ASN A 356 -11.88 0.43 23.76
CA ASN A 356 -12.77 0.41 24.92
C ASN A 356 -13.43 -0.97 25.01
N SER A 357 -13.10 -1.74 26.06
CA SER A 357 -13.71 -3.02 26.38
C SER A 357 -15.17 -2.84 26.79
N ALA A 358 -16.06 -2.56 25.85
CA ALA A 358 -17.52 -2.63 26.08
C ALA A 358 -17.99 -4.08 26.39
N ALA A 359 -17.09 -5.07 26.35
CA ALA A 359 -17.34 -6.47 26.72
C ALA A 359 -17.10 -6.78 28.22
N ALA A 360 -16.75 -5.81 29.06
CA ALA A 360 -16.55 -6.05 30.50
C ALA A 360 -17.83 -5.92 31.35
N SER A 361 -18.99 -5.58 30.78
CA SER A 361 -20.24 -5.37 31.54
C SER A 361 -21.26 -6.52 31.48
N ILE A 362 -20.91 -7.67 30.91
CA ILE A 362 -21.69 -8.91 31.04
C ILE A 362 -20.84 -9.99 31.73
N GLN A 363 -20.25 -9.65 32.87
CA GLN A 363 -20.19 -10.60 33.97
C GLN A 363 -21.29 -10.19 34.95
N GLY A 364 -22.51 -10.59 34.58
CA GLY A 364 -23.62 -10.64 35.52
C GLY A 364 -23.18 -11.45 36.73
N GLU A 365 -23.48 -10.90 37.89
CA GLU A 365 -23.39 -11.48 39.21
C GLU A 365 -23.45 -13.02 39.20
N ILE A 366 -22.32 -13.67 39.48
CA ILE A 366 -22.35 -15.01 40.09
C ILE A 366 -22.44 -14.74 41.59
N PRO A 367 -23.57 -15.06 42.26
CA PRO A 367 -23.64 -14.95 43.71
C PRO A 367 -22.57 -15.83 44.33
N SER A 368 -21.77 -15.27 45.23
CA SER A 368 -20.83 -16.05 46.02
C SER A 368 -21.63 -17.05 46.88
N VAL A 369 -21.56 -18.33 46.52
CA VAL A 369 -22.01 -19.40 47.41
C VAL A 369 -21.02 -19.42 48.58
N ARG A 370 -21.44 -18.76 49.66
CA ARG A 370 -20.83 -18.83 50.98
C ARG A 370 -20.86 -20.29 51.42
N THR A 371 -19.69 -20.94 51.46
CA THR A 371 -19.53 -22.27 52.04
C THR A 371 -19.70 -22.16 53.55
N GLU A 372 -20.93 -22.37 54.04
CA GLU A 372 -21.15 -22.67 55.45
C GLU A 372 -20.61 -24.08 55.74
N GLN A 373 -19.60 -24.15 56.59
CA GLN A 373 -19.21 -25.38 57.25
C GLN A 373 -20.35 -25.81 58.18
N SER A 374 -21.01 -26.92 57.87
CA SER A 374 -21.76 -27.68 58.84
C SER A 374 -21.60 -29.18 58.59
N ALA A 375 -20.83 -29.79 59.48
CA ALA A 375 -20.74 -31.21 59.79
C ALA A 375 -20.74 -31.23 61.33
N SER A 376 -21.50 -32.01 62.08
CA SER A 376 -22.22 -33.26 61.82
C SER A 376 -23.26 -33.43 62.93
N LEU A 377 -24.47 -33.90 62.61
CA LEU A 377 -25.32 -34.60 63.57
C LEU A 377 -25.81 -35.89 62.92
N ILE A 378 -25.26 -36.99 63.41
CA ILE A 378 -25.61 -38.36 63.03
C ILE A 378 -26.90 -38.72 63.77
N ILE A 379 -27.94 -39.14 63.04
CA ILE A 379 -29.07 -39.89 63.59
C ILE A 379 -29.29 -41.13 62.71
N PRO A 380 -29.22 -42.36 63.26
CA PRO A 380 -29.51 -43.57 62.52
C PRO A 380 -31.00 -43.93 62.64
N LEU A 381 -31.58 -44.48 61.56
CA LEU A 381 -32.92 -45.07 61.60
C LEU A 381 -32.88 -46.56 61.23
N LEU A 382 -33.27 -47.36 62.24
CA LEU A 382 -34.01 -48.63 62.21
C LEU A 382 -33.40 -49.87 61.52
N VAL A 383 -33.12 -50.89 62.33
CA VAL A 383 -33.57 -52.27 62.08
C VAL A 383 -34.10 -52.87 63.38
N ALA A 384 -35.26 -53.53 63.29
CA ALA A 384 -35.99 -54.15 64.39
C ALA A 384 -35.75 -55.66 64.47
N LEU A 385 -36.13 -56.21 65.64
CA LEU A 385 -36.46 -57.61 65.97
C LEU A 385 -35.30 -58.58 66.23
N ALA A 386 -35.13 -59.03 67.49
CA ALA A 386 -35.82 -60.22 68.00
C ALA A 386 -35.45 -60.53 69.46
N SER A 387 -36.46 -61.04 70.16
CA SER A 387 -36.55 -61.73 71.46
C SER A 387 -35.37 -62.59 71.94
N GLY A 388 -35.19 -62.65 73.28
CA GLY A 388 -34.75 -63.89 73.95
C GLY A 388 -33.93 -63.74 75.25
N SER A 389 -34.61 -63.83 76.40
CA SER A 389 -34.28 -64.60 77.64
C SER A 389 -32.80 -64.70 78.12
N GLN A 390 -32.49 -64.14 79.30
CA GLN A 390 -32.29 -64.83 80.59
C GLN A 390 -31.17 -65.90 80.61
N MET A 391 -30.03 -65.60 81.25
CA MET A 391 -29.72 -65.93 82.66
C MET A 391 -28.46 -65.18 83.11
#